data_AF-A0A968QQT7-F1
#
_entry.id   AF-A0A968QQT7-F1
#
_cell.length_a   1.000
_cell.length_b   1.000
_cell.length_c   1.000
_cell.angle_alpha   90.00
_cell.angle_beta   90.00
_cell.angle_gamma   90.00
#
_symmetry.space_group_name_H-M   'P 1'
#
loop_
_entity.id
_entity.type
_entity.pdbx_description
1 polymer ?
#
loop_
_entity_poly.entity_id
_entity_poly.type
_entity_poly.pdbx_seq_one_letter_code
_entity_poly.pdbx_strand_id
1 'polypeptide(L)' 'LADAIIGLKILDDISVSSVNQNADVNGDGKIGTEELIYILQKVAGLR' A
#
# COMPACT_ATOMS: atom_id res chain seq x y z
N LEU A 1 -6.91 -5.44 -3.27
CA LEU A 1 -7.80 -4.24 -3.22
C LEU A 1 -7.95 -3.71 -1.80
N ALA A 2 -8.20 -4.57 -0.79
CA ALA A 2 -8.19 -4.15 0.63
C ALA A 2 -6.87 -3.45 1.03
N ASP A 3 -5.73 -3.94 0.54
CA ASP A 3 -4.41 -3.33 0.79
C ASP A 3 -4.29 -1.93 0.17
N ALA A 4 -4.93 -1.67 -0.98
CA ALA A 4 -4.96 -0.35 -1.59
C ALA A 4 -5.78 0.65 -0.74
N ILE A 5 -6.85 0.18 -0.10
CA ILE A 5 -7.65 1.01 0.82
C ILE A 5 -6.83 1.35 2.07
N ILE A 6 -6.02 0.42 2.57
CA ILE A 6 -5.10 0.67 3.70
C ILE A 6 -4.04 1.70 3.30
N GLY A 7 -3.42 1.55 2.11
CA GLY A 7 -2.47 2.53 1.59
C GLY A 7 -3.07 3.94 1.47
N LEU A 8 -4.31 4.05 0.95
CA LEU A 8 -5.02 5.34 0.88
C LEU A 8 -5.29 5.96 2.26
N LYS A 9 -5.65 5.15 3.26
CA LYS A 9 -5.84 5.62 4.63
C LYS A 9 -4.54 6.17 5.24
N ILE A 10 -3.42 5.49 5.00
CA ILE A 10 -2.10 5.94 5.46
C ILE A 10 -1.72 7.28 4.82
N LEU A 11 -2.01 7.46 3.52
CA LEU A 11 -1.77 8.72 2.82
C LEU A 11 -2.67 9.88 3.31
N ASP A 12 -3.85 9.56 3.83
CA ASP A 12 -4.80 10.53 4.41
C ASP A 12 -4.59 10.74 5.92
N ASP A 13 -3.47 10.28 6.47
CA ASP A 13 -3.11 10.33 7.90
C ASP A 13 -4.13 9.63 8.83
N ILE A 14 -4.94 8.73 8.26
CA ILE A 14 -5.87 7.90 9.02
C ILE A 14 -5.09 6.75 9.66
N SER A 15 -5.11 6.72 11.00
CA SER A 15 -4.50 5.64 11.79
C SER A 15 -5.07 4.27 11.41
N VAL A 16 -4.19 3.36 10.99
CA VAL A 16 -4.51 1.97 10.68
C VAL A 16 -3.85 1.04 11.69
N SER A 17 -4.59 0.08 12.21
CA SER A 17 -4.15 -0.80 13.31
C SER A 17 -3.34 -2.01 12.85
N SER A 18 -3.40 -2.37 11.58
CA SER A 18 -2.72 -3.56 11.05
C SER A 18 -2.23 -3.30 9.64
N VAL A 19 -0.93 -3.09 9.50
CA VAL A 19 -0.23 -3.06 8.22
C VAL A 19 0.59 -4.34 8.11
N ASN A 20 0.39 -5.08 7.02
CA ASN A 20 1.24 -6.22 6.72
C ASN A 20 2.62 -5.69 6.30
N GLN A 21 3.68 -6.00 7.04
CA GLN A 21 5.03 -5.55 6.69
C GLN A 21 5.49 -6.05 5.31
N ASN A 22 4.91 -7.14 4.81
CA ASN A 22 5.17 -7.61 3.44
C ASN A 22 4.56 -6.70 2.36
N ALA A 23 3.77 -5.70 2.74
CA ALA A 23 3.23 -4.71 1.81
C ALA A 23 4.24 -3.61 1.47
N ASP A 24 5.34 -3.49 2.23
CA ASP A 24 6.49 -2.66 1.89
C ASP A 24 7.26 -3.37 0.75
N VAL A 25 7.06 -2.89 -0.46
CA VAL A 25 7.63 -3.50 -1.67
C VAL A 25 9.01 -2.95 -1.96
N ASN A 26 9.27 -1.70 -1.57
CA ASN A 26 10.52 -1.00 -1.86
C ASN A 26 11.58 -1.20 -0.74
N GLY A 27 11.18 -1.71 0.43
CA GLY A 27 12.03 -2.00 1.58
C GLY A 27 12.42 -0.77 2.40
N ASP A 28 11.67 0.33 2.33
CA ASP A 28 11.98 1.59 3.02
C ASP A 28 11.40 1.68 4.45
N GLY A 29 10.66 0.65 4.87
CA GLY A 29 10.02 0.55 6.18
C GLY A 29 8.74 1.37 6.32
N LYS A 30 8.19 1.88 5.21
CA LYS A 30 6.96 2.67 5.15
C LYS A 30 6.02 2.09 4.09
N ILE A 31 4.74 2.42 4.22
CA ILE A 31 3.75 2.18 3.15
C ILE A 31 3.38 3.55 2.62
N GLY A 32 3.83 3.83 1.41
CA GLY A 32 3.65 5.11 0.76
C GLY A 32 2.79 5.02 -0.50
N THR A 33 3.02 5.99 -1.38
CA THR A 33 2.31 6.04 -2.67
C THR A 33 2.87 4.98 -3.63
N GLU A 34 4.13 4.61 -3.44
CA GLU A 34 4.88 3.61 -4.18
C GLU A 34 4.21 2.23 -4.09
N GLU A 35 3.92 1.79 -2.87
CA GLU A 35 3.24 0.52 -2.58
C GLU A 35 1.80 0.54 -3.09
N LEU A 36 1.12 1.68 -2.97
CA LEU A 36 -0.23 1.86 -3.50
C LEU A 36 -0.26 1.71 -5.03
N ILE A 37 0.69 2.35 -5.73
CA ILE A 37 0.83 2.22 -7.19
C ILE A 37 1.16 0.77 -7.56
N TYR A 38 2.03 0.10 -6.82
CA TYR A 38 2.36 -1.30 -7.05
C TYR A 38 1.12 -2.20 -6.97
N ILE A 39 0.31 -2.03 -5.92
CA ILE A 39 -0.94 -2.80 -5.73
C ILE A 39 -1.92 -2.52 -6.87
N LEU A 40 -2.07 -1.26 -7.29
CA LEU A 40 -2.95 -0.90 -8.40
C LEU A 40 -2.48 -1.50 -9.73
N GLN A 41 -1.18 -1.51 -9.99
CA GLN A 41 -0.61 -2.13 -11.20
C GLN A 41 -0.85 -3.64 -11.22
N LYS A 42 -0.70 -4.32 -10.09
CA LYS A 42 -0.99 -5.76 -9.95
C LYS A 42 -2.47 -6.07 -10.17
N VAL A 43 -3.36 -5.29 -9.57
CA VAL A 43 -4.81 -5.46 -9.73
C VAL A 43 -5.26 -5.16 -11.16
N ALA A 44 -4.64 -4.18 -11.82
CA ALA A 44 -4.92 -3.83 -13.21
C ALA A 44 -4.32 -4.82 -14.24
N GLY A 45 -3.57 -5.83 -13.80
CA GLY A 45 -2.91 -6.79 -14.70
C GLY A 45 -1.81 -6.16 -15.56
N LEU A 46 -1.27 -5.00 -15.15
CA LEU A 46 -0.16 -4.35 -15.83
C LEU A 46 1.20 -4.99 -15.46
N ARG A 47 1.22 -5.79 -14.40
CA ARG A 47 2.39 -6.48 -13.83
C ARG A 47 1.99 -7.77 -13.11
#